data_AF-A0A5C6C6Z1-F1
#
_entry.id   AF-A0A5C6C6Z1-F1
#
_cell.length_a   1.000
_cell.length_b   1.000
_cell.length_c   1.000
_cell.angle_alpha   90.00
_cell.angle_beta   90.00
_cell.angle_gamma   90.00
#
_symmetry.space_group_name_H-M   'P 1'
#
loop_
_entity.id
_entity.type
_entity.pdbx_description
1 polymer ?
#
loop_
_entity_poly.entity_id
_entity_poly.type
_entity_poly.pdbx_seq_one_letter_code
_entity_poly.pdbx_strand_id
1 'polypeptide(L)'
;MPFRRSFTVSRLFAAIAFASATLFAAASPAVHAQESPQAKTPGSAISDATEPVVVVTLGSMNKLMQDVNYLTGVVGQPQFGGIFQMMAGTFTQGVDLNQPIGIVVPLVNGSPEPIALIPTADIRTVLKRLEAQTGPADELDDGTLVIAIGANTMFIRQVGNWAAIARNRELLDLAPANPVSLFEGMGNDYDIAIRLKMQLVPTETRNMLITQLRQGFEQAIAKQDQADAEGTKAMAEGSIEQIAQLIQDTDELKLGWNIDQAGKQVMFEGSFTAVAGSKLAAVYGDQQAIPSQFAAVIRDDAAAYYHAAMSIGPDAIKNASTGFESATGAIRAALDKSDDLSDDQREEVEALLERIIKLASDSVKEGKADVGALLLANQNDFQFVFGSFIADGNEAAQIVKDLAEKVRNEPKAPKFSFDQSTYKGVAMHLIEAEVPQGEEELQQMFGPQLRVHVGTGPKSVYVAVGKDSESLMKQLIDSGASDQAGIRPIGQFRVKLLPILQYAQSINTNEVIAAMIDTLSRATDGGDVIMVQKTIANGQESRLMISEGLLQAVGSAVRQAQQAKMQNNGNF
;
A
#
# COMPACT_ATOMS: atom_id res chain seq x y z
N MET A 1 1.15 45.84 -1.22
CA MET A 1 1.68 44.76 -2.09
C MET A 1 0.83 43.53 -1.89
N PRO A 2 0.07 43.05 -2.89
CA PRO A 2 -0.79 41.88 -2.68
C PRO A 2 0.00 40.59 -2.93
N PHE A 3 0.02 39.71 -1.94
CA PHE A 3 0.51 38.35 -2.03
C PHE A 3 -0.45 37.54 -2.92
N ARG A 4 -0.05 37.30 -4.18
CA ARG A 4 -0.61 36.24 -5.02
C ARG A 4 -0.09 34.89 -4.50
N ARG A 5 -0.95 34.06 -3.91
CA ARG A 5 -0.75 32.61 -3.86
C ARG A 5 -1.84 31.99 -4.75
N SER A 6 -1.47 31.60 -5.96
CA SER A 6 -2.32 30.78 -6.82
C SER A 6 -2.53 29.43 -6.13
N PHE A 7 -3.77 29.11 -5.78
CA PHE A 7 -4.14 27.77 -5.36
C PHE A 7 -4.32 26.92 -6.62
N THR A 8 -3.22 26.51 -7.25
CA THR A 8 -3.28 25.70 -8.47
C THR A 8 -3.83 24.32 -8.14
N VAL A 9 -4.91 23.91 -8.81
CA VAL A 9 -5.57 22.59 -8.82
C VAL A 9 -4.57 21.41 -8.94
N SER A 10 -3.38 21.67 -9.50
CA SER A 10 -2.20 20.80 -9.49
C SER A 10 -1.83 20.20 -8.11
N ARG A 11 -2.05 20.93 -7.00
CA ARG A 11 -1.72 20.44 -5.64
C ARG A 11 -2.77 19.51 -5.04
N LEU A 12 -4.04 19.61 -5.46
CA LEU A 12 -5.10 18.70 -5.01
C LEU A 12 -4.95 17.33 -5.70
N PHE A 13 -4.55 17.32 -6.98
CA PHE A 13 -4.18 16.10 -7.69
C PHE A 13 -2.84 15.51 -7.22
N ALA A 14 -1.87 16.34 -6.83
CA ALA A 14 -0.63 15.87 -6.20
C ALA A 14 -0.88 15.26 -4.80
N ALA A 15 -1.85 15.75 -4.04
CA ALA A 15 -2.20 15.19 -2.72
C ALA A 15 -2.89 13.81 -2.84
N ILE A 16 -3.71 13.60 -3.87
CA ILE A 16 -4.34 12.29 -4.15
C ILE A 16 -3.31 11.29 -4.72
N ALA A 17 -2.36 11.75 -5.53
CA ALA A 17 -1.23 10.93 -5.99
C ALA A 17 -0.23 10.60 -4.86
N PHE A 18 -0.01 11.51 -3.89
CA PHE A 18 0.85 11.25 -2.73
C PHE A 18 0.23 10.30 -1.70
N ALA A 19 -1.09 10.31 -1.52
CA ALA A 19 -1.79 9.36 -0.63
C ALA A 19 -1.70 7.91 -1.14
N SER A 20 -1.47 7.71 -2.44
CA SER A 20 -1.24 6.40 -3.05
C SER A 20 0.21 5.91 -2.87
N ALA A 21 1.17 6.84 -2.70
CA ALA A 21 2.60 6.54 -2.59
C ALA A 21 3.08 6.38 -1.14
N THR A 22 2.39 6.96 -0.15
CA THR A 22 2.77 6.84 1.27
C THR A 22 2.44 5.48 1.90
N LEU A 23 1.60 4.66 1.28
CA LEU A 23 1.34 3.28 1.72
C LEU A 23 2.46 2.30 1.32
N PHE A 24 3.44 2.70 0.50
CA PHE A 24 4.56 1.85 0.08
C PHE A 24 5.96 2.47 0.24
N ALA A 25 6.09 3.66 0.84
CA ALA A 25 7.39 4.35 1.00
C ALA A 25 8.06 4.16 2.37
N ALA A 26 7.78 3.06 3.09
CA ALA A 26 8.45 2.72 4.36
C ALA A 26 9.07 1.32 4.32
N ALA A 27 9.92 1.05 3.32
CA ALA A 27 10.81 -0.12 3.34
C ALA A 27 12.07 0.16 2.54
N SER A 28 12.93 1.01 3.08
CA SER A 28 14.35 1.03 2.73
C SER A 28 15.17 1.52 3.91
N PRO A 29 15.65 0.63 4.80
CA PRO A 29 16.87 0.92 5.50
C PRO A 29 18.03 0.62 4.53
N ALA A 30 18.61 1.67 3.96
CA ALA A 30 20.00 1.59 3.55
C ALA A 30 20.84 1.36 4.82
N VAL A 31 21.08 0.10 5.16
CA VAL A 31 21.99 -0.27 6.23
C VAL A 31 23.40 0.00 5.72
N HIS A 32 23.93 1.17 6.06
CA HIS A 32 25.38 1.38 6.01
C HIS A 32 26.00 0.42 7.03
N ALA A 33 26.80 -0.51 6.53
CA ALA A 33 27.59 -1.43 7.34
C ALA A 33 28.57 -0.63 8.21
N GLN A 34 28.30 -0.57 9.51
CA GLN A 34 29.25 -0.13 10.51
C GLN A 34 29.73 -1.39 11.24
N GLU A 35 31.03 -1.67 11.09
CA GLU A 35 31.71 -2.82 11.71
C GLU A 35 31.41 -2.87 13.22
N SER A 36 30.78 -3.96 13.66
CA SER A 36 30.60 -4.25 15.09
C SER A 36 31.77 -5.09 15.61
N PRO A 37 32.31 -4.80 16.80
CA PRO A 37 33.41 -5.58 17.39
C PRO A 37 32.93 -6.99 17.77
N GLN A 38 33.72 -8.00 17.42
CA GLN A 38 33.52 -9.40 17.79
C GLN A 38 33.43 -9.57 19.31
N ALA A 39 32.27 -9.97 19.83
CA ALA A 39 32.14 -10.57 21.15
C ALA A 39 32.32 -12.09 21.01
N LYS A 40 33.45 -12.61 21.48
CA LYS A 40 33.65 -14.06 21.68
C LYS A 40 32.98 -14.47 22.99
N THR A 41 32.10 -15.46 22.95
CA THR A 41 31.76 -16.29 24.11
C THR A 41 31.59 -17.74 23.64
N PRO A 42 32.13 -18.74 24.37
CA PRO A 42 32.14 -20.12 23.91
C PRO A 42 30.91 -20.91 24.38
N GLY A 43 30.40 -21.76 23.49
CA GLY A 43 29.66 -22.98 23.83
C GLY A 43 28.19 -22.79 24.23
N SER A 44 27.29 -22.93 23.26
CA SER A 44 25.97 -23.54 23.44
C SER A 44 25.49 -24.14 22.13
N ALA A 45 24.82 -25.28 22.26
CA ALA A 45 24.54 -26.25 21.22
C ALA A 45 23.86 -25.69 19.97
N ILE A 46 24.13 -26.34 18.83
CA ILE A 46 23.28 -26.29 17.63
C ILE A 46 21.87 -26.66 18.09
N SER A 47 20.98 -25.68 18.22
CA SER A 47 19.56 -25.96 18.36
C SER A 47 19.09 -26.58 17.04
N ASP A 48 18.45 -27.75 17.11
CA ASP A 48 17.79 -28.46 16.01
C ASP A 48 16.73 -27.56 15.31
N ALA A 49 17.17 -26.61 14.50
CA ALA A 49 16.30 -25.81 13.65
C ALA A 49 16.78 -25.94 12.19
N THR A 50 16.46 -27.08 11.58
CA THR A 50 16.57 -27.33 10.13
C THR A 50 15.57 -26.50 9.32
N GLU A 51 14.62 -25.85 9.98
CA GLU A 51 13.62 -25.01 9.33
C GLU A 51 14.17 -23.60 9.07
N PRO A 52 14.13 -23.10 7.83
CA PRO A 52 14.67 -21.79 7.49
C PRO A 52 13.77 -20.66 8.00
N VAL A 53 14.39 -19.61 8.54
CA VAL A 53 13.69 -18.38 8.96
C VAL A 53 13.18 -17.58 7.78
N VAL A 54 13.92 -17.57 6.67
CA VAL A 54 13.51 -16.94 5.41
C VAL A 54 13.58 -17.95 4.27
N VAL A 55 12.55 -17.96 3.44
CA VAL A 55 12.55 -18.62 2.14
C VAL A 55 12.32 -17.55 1.08
N VAL A 56 13.17 -17.52 0.06
CA VAL A 56 12.98 -16.71 -1.14
C VAL A 56 12.87 -17.67 -2.31
N THR A 57 11.88 -17.46 -3.17
CA THR A 57 11.77 -18.22 -4.43
C THR A 57 11.78 -17.27 -5.60
N LEU A 58 12.48 -17.66 -6.65
CA LEU A 58 12.30 -17.13 -7.98
C LEU A 58 11.45 -18.14 -8.77
N GLY A 59 10.49 -17.64 -9.54
CA GLY A 59 9.76 -18.44 -10.52
C GLY A 59 10.74 -19.19 -11.43
N SER A 60 10.26 -20.27 -12.03
CA SER A 60 11.08 -21.06 -12.96
C SER A 60 11.62 -20.20 -14.11
N MET A 61 12.79 -20.55 -14.63
CA MET A 61 13.43 -19.73 -15.67
C MET A 61 12.54 -19.59 -16.91
N ASN A 62 11.78 -20.63 -17.28
CA ASN A 62 10.81 -20.54 -18.36
C ASN A 62 9.73 -19.49 -18.10
N LYS A 63 9.16 -19.47 -16.89
CA LYS A 63 8.19 -18.45 -16.46
C LYS A 63 8.81 -17.05 -16.52
N LEU A 64 9.95 -16.84 -15.86
CA LEU A 64 10.64 -15.54 -15.84
C LEU A 64 10.96 -15.03 -17.25
N MET A 65 11.44 -15.89 -18.14
CA MET A 65 11.69 -15.50 -19.54
C MET A 65 10.40 -15.10 -20.25
N GLN A 66 9.30 -15.83 -20.08
CA GLN A 66 8.02 -15.47 -20.67
C GLN A 66 7.50 -14.14 -20.12
N ASP A 67 7.54 -13.96 -18.81
CA ASP A 67 7.01 -12.79 -18.12
C ASP A 67 7.84 -11.53 -18.38
N VAL A 68 9.17 -11.62 -18.37
CA VAL A 68 10.04 -10.48 -18.72
C VAL A 68 9.81 -10.07 -20.17
N ASN A 69 9.66 -11.01 -21.12
CA ASN A 69 9.32 -10.65 -22.50
C ASN A 69 7.96 -10.00 -22.62
N TYR A 70 6.95 -10.53 -21.93
CA TYR A 70 5.63 -9.96 -21.91
C TYR A 70 5.67 -8.52 -21.38
N LEU A 71 6.22 -8.32 -20.17
CA LEU A 71 6.28 -7.01 -19.54
C LEU A 71 7.10 -6.00 -20.36
N THR A 72 8.25 -6.40 -20.89
CA THR A 72 9.08 -5.53 -21.74
C THR A 72 8.39 -5.21 -23.06
N GLY A 73 7.63 -6.14 -23.65
CA GLY A 73 6.78 -5.89 -24.80
C GLY A 73 5.68 -4.87 -24.50
N VAL A 74 4.97 -5.04 -23.38
CA VAL A 74 3.89 -4.17 -22.90
C VAL A 74 4.38 -2.72 -22.72
N VAL A 75 5.55 -2.52 -22.10
CA VAL A 75 6.10 -1.15 -21.93
C VAL A 75 6.77 -0.61 -23.19
N GLY A 76 6.78 -1.37 -24.29
CA GLY A 76 7.35 -0.99 -25.59
C GLY A 76 8.87 -0.98 -25.64
N GLN A 77 9.50 -1.90 -24.90
CA GLN A 77 10.94 -2.13 -24.86
C GLN A 77 11.32 -3.63 -25.03
N PRO A 78 10.78 -4.34 -26.05
CA PRO A 78 10.95 -5.79 -26.19
C PRO A 78 12.41 -6.24 -26.34
N GLN A 79 13.32 -5.35 -26.73
CA GLN A 79 14.74 -5.65 -26.81
C GLN A 79 15.35 -6.05 -25.45
N PHE A 80 14.82 -5.52 -24.34
CA PHE A 80 15.29 -5.93 -23.00
C PHE A 80 14.86 -7.36 -22.67
N GLY A 81 13.69 -7.80 -23.14
CA GLY A 81 13.26 -9.20 -23.03
C GLY A 81 14.19 -10.14 -23.79
N GLY A 82 14.54 -9.79 -25.03
CA GLY A 82 15.51 -10.57 -25.82
C GLY A 82 16.91 -10.62 -25.20
N ILE A 83 17.40 -9.50 -24.67
CA ILE A 83 18.68 -9.45 -23.94
C ILE A 83 18.62 -10.33 -22.69
N PHE A 84 17.53 -10.25 -21.91
CA PHE A 84 17.34 -11.09 -20.74
C PHE A 84 17.35 -12.57 -21.10
N GLN A 85 16.61 -12.99 -22.13
CA GLN A 85 16.61 -14.38 -22.60
C GLN A 85 18.00 -14.86 -23.02
N MET A 86 18.75 -14.03 -23.75
CA MET A 86 20.11 -14.37 -24.17
C MET A 86 21.04 -14.58 -22.97
N MET A 87 21.01 -13.66 -22.00
CA MET A 87 21.81 -13.77 -20.79
C MET A 87 21.38 -14.99 -19.96
N ALA A 88 20.08 -15.13 -19.69
CA ALA A 88 19.52 -16.25 -18.95
C ALA A 88 19.89 -17.60 -19.59
N GLY A 89 19.74 -17.73 -20.91
CA GLY A 89 20.09 -18.95 -21.66
C GLY A 89 21.58 -19.30 -21.58
N THR A 90 22.46 -18.34 -21.33
CA THR A 90 23.89 -18.59 -21.11
C THR A 90 24.14 -19.23 -19.73
N PHE A 91 23.41 -18.78 -18.69
CA PHE A 91 23.62 -19.22 -17.30
C PHE A 91 22.79 -20.42 -16.86
N THR A 92 21.78 -20.82 -17.65
CA THR A 92 20.79 -21.83 -17.23
C THR A 92 20.95 -23.18 -17.93
N GLN A 93 22.04 -23.37 -18.68
CA GLN A 93 22.30 -24.62 -19.40
C GLN A 93 22.56 -25.79 -18.44
N GLY A 94 21.60 -26.70 -18.33
CA GLY A 94 21.67 -27.84 -17.39
C GLY A 94 20.92 -27.60 -16.08
N VAL A 95 20.25 -26.46 -15.95
CA VAL A 95 19.24 -26.20 -14.92
C VAL A 95 17.87 -26.66 -15.44
N ASP A 96 17.03 -27.24 -14.57
CA ASP A 96 15.63 -27.52 -14.89
C ASP A 96 14.85 -26.20 -14.93
N LEU A 97 14.49 -25.79 -16.14
CA LEU A 97 13.86 -24.50 -16.40
C LEU A 97 12.39 -24.43 -15.99
N ASN A 98 11.80 -25.53 -15.50
CA ASN A 98 10.40 -25.59 -15.04
C ASN A 98 10.26 -25.58 -13.53
N GLN A 99 11.34 -25.84 -12.81
CA GLN A 99 11.37 -25.78 -11.34
C GLN A 99 11.77 -24.38 -10.88
N PRO A 100 11.20 -23.87 -9.78
CA PRO A 100 11.63 -22.60 -9.19
C PRO A 100 13.04 -22.71 -8.60
N ILE A 101 13.72 -21.57 -8.49
CA ILE A 101 15.00 -21.47 -7.76
C ILE A 101 14.68 -21.03 -6.33
N GLY A 102 15.34 -21.62 -5.34
CA GLY A 102 15.14 -21.27 -3.93
C GLY A 102 16.38 -20.69 -3.28
N ILE A 103 16.17 -19.82 -2.29
CA ILE A 103 17.16 -19.47 -1.28
C ILE A 103 16.50 -19.73 0.07
N VAL A 104 17.10 -20.59 0.87
CA VAL A 104 16.67 -20.84 2.25
C VAL A 104 17.70 -20.23 3.18
N VAL A 105 17.23 -19.58 4.23
CA VAL A 105 18.10 -18.90 5.20
C VAL A 105 17.78 -19.46 6.58
N PRO A 106 18.48 -20.51 7.03
CA PRO A 106 18.52 -20.90 8.43
C PRO A 106 19.25 -19.85 9.29
N LEU A 107 19.04 -19.94 10.61
CA LEU A 107 19.87 -19.25 11.59
C LEU A 107 20.86 -20.24 12.21
N VAL A 108 22.14 -19.98 12.03
CA VAL A 108 23.22 -20.76 12.65
C VAL A 108 23.92 -19.87 13.66
N ASN A 109 23.90 -20.26 14.93
CA ASN A 109 24.43 -19.44 16.04
C ASN A 109 23.87 -18.01 16.03
N GLY A 110 22.57 -17.86 15.70
CA GLY A 110 21.89 -16.56 15.60
C GLY A 110 22.21 -15.73 14.36
N SER A 111 23.08 -16.21 13.46
CA SER A 111 23.43 -15.53 12.22
C SER A 111 22.68 -16.11 11.02
N PRO A 112 22.15 -15.27 10.10
CA PRO A 112 21.50 -15.75 8.88
C PRO A 112 22.53 -16.34 7.91
N GLU A 113 22.32 -17.60 7.54
CA GLU A 113 23.20 -18.38 6.67
C GLU A 113 22.48 -18.77 5.38
N PRO A 114 22.59 -17.99 4.28
CA PRO A 114 21.86 -18.29 3.05
C PRO A 114 22.42 -19.53 2.33
N ILE A 115 21.51 -20.40 1.89
CA ILE A 115 21.79 -21.57 1.06
C ILE A 115 20.93 -21.46 -0.20
N ALA A 116 21.57 -21.32 -1.36
CA ALA A 116 20.88 -21.31 -2.64
C ALA A 116 20.65 -22.74 -3.15
N LEU A 117 19.48 -22.96 -3.74
CA LEU A 117 18.99 -24.25 -4.22
C LEU A 117 18.66 -24.11 -5.70
N ILE A 118 19.54 -24.65 -6.55
CA ILE A 118 19.39 -24.62 -8.00
C ILE A 118 18.81 -25.95 -8.47
N PRO A 119 17.71 -25.98 -9.23
CA PRO A 119 17.15 -27.22 -9.73
C PRO A 119 18.02 -27.77 -10.86
N THR A 120 18.78 -28.82 -10.60
CA THR A 120 19.63 -29.49 -11.59
C THR A 120 19.94 -30.91 -11.14
N ALA A 121 19.97 -31.85 -12.09
CA ALA A 121 20.38 -33.23 -11.82
C ALA A 121 21.91 -33.43 -11.88
N ASP A 122 22.66 -32.48 -12.44
CA ASP A 122 24.11 -32.60 -12.64
C ASP A 122 24.80 -31.22 -12.61
N ILE A 123 25.10 -30.77 -11.40
CA ILE A 123 25.81 -29.51 -11.17
C ILE A 123 27.23 -29.47 -11.76
N ARG A 124 27.90 -30.62 -11.95
CA ARG A 124 29.24 -30.66 -12.53
C ARG A 124 29.21 -30.26 -13.98
N THR A 125 28.21 -30.75 -14.72
CA THR A 125 28.00 -30.35 -16.11
C THR A 125 27.66 -28.87 -16.21
N VAL A 126 26.86 -28.33 -15.29
CA VAL A 126 26.56 -26.89 -15.24
C VAL A 126 27.84 -26.07 -15.00
N LEU A 127 28.63 -26.39 -13.97
CA LEU A 127 29.86 -25.65 -13.64
C LEU A 127 30.90 -25.75 -14.75
N LYS A 128 31.07 -26.91 -15.38
CA LYS A 128 31.98 -27.08 -16.52
C LYS A 128 31.60 -26.17 -17.70
N ARG A 129 30.31 -25.93 -17.93
CA ARG A 129 29.84 -25.00 -18.97
C ARG A 129 30.08 -23.55 -18.58
N LEU A 130 30.03 -23.24 -17.29
CA LEU A 130 30.22 -21.91 -16.74
C LEU A 130 31.66 -21.61 -16.30
N GLU A 131 32.61 -22.51 -16.58
CA GLU A 131 34.01 -22.40 -16.14
C GLU A 131 34.66 -21.08 -16.59
N ALA A 132 34.29 -20.57 -17.76
CA ALA A 132 34.77 -19.28 -18.26
C ALA A 132 34.31 -18.09 -17.39
N GLN A 133 33.20 -18.24 -16.67
CA GLN A 133 32.61 -17.23 -15.79
C GLN A 133 32.93 -17.47 -14.32
N THR A 134 32.97 -18.73 -13.87
CA THR A 134 33.17 -19.10 -12.46
C THR A 134 34.60 -19.48 -12.12
N GLY A 135 35.46 -19.67 -13.12
CA GLY A 135 36.74 -20.36 -12.96
C GLY A 135 36.55 -21.89 -12.82
N PRO A 136 37.67 -22.63 -12.73
CA PRO A 136 37.64 -24.07 -12.51
C PRO A 136 37.00 -24.40 -11.16
N ALA A 137 36.24 -25.48 -11.11
CA ALA A 137 35.73 -26.04 -9.88
C ALA A 137 36.72 -27.06 -9.33
N ASP A 138 37.21 -26.84 -8.11
CA ASP A 138 37.96 -27.84 -7.36
C ASP A 138 36.97 -28.81 -6.71
N GLU A 139 37.40 -30.05 -6.49
CA GLU A 139 36.60 -31.07 -5.82
C GLU A 139 37.31 -31.56 -4.56
N LEU A 140 36.56 -31.62 -3.46
CA LEU A 140 37.02 -32.16 -2.19
C LEU A 140 36.75 -33.68 -2.12
N ASP A 141 37.42 -34.36 -1.18
CA ASP A 141 37.32 -35.82 -1.01
C ASP A 141 35.89 -36.35 -0.78
N ASP A 142 34.96 -35.50 -0.30
CA ASP A 142 33.56 -35.85 -0.08
C ASP A 142 32.64 -35.55 -1.28
N GLY A 143 33.21 -35.16 -2.43
CA GLY A 143 32.50 -34.79 -3.64
C GLY A 143 31.90 -33.37 -3.63
N THR A 144 32.18 -32.56 -2.60
CA THR A 144 31.83 -31.14 -2.57
C THR A 144 32.69 -30.37 -3.57
N LEU A 145 32.05 -29.57 -4.41
CA LEU A 145 32.71 -28.72 -5.38
C LEU A 145 32.95 -27.33 -4.79
N VAL A 146 34.07 -26.71 -5.17
CA VAL A 146 34.50 -25.41 -4.66
C VAL A 146 34.77 -24.51 -5.86
N ILE A 147 34.16 -23.33 -5.86
CA ILE A 147 34.41 -22.30 -6.89
C ILE A 147 34.79 -20.98 -6.22
N ALA A 148 35.64 -20.21 -6.88
CA ALA A 148 36.00 -18.86 -6.47
C ALA A 148 35.22 -17.84 -7.31
N ILE A 149 34.29 -17.11 -6.69
CA ILE A 149 33.55 -16.03 -7.33
C ILE A 149 34.09 -14.70 -6.80
N GLY A 150 35.00 -14.08 -7.56
CA GLY A 150 35.69 -12.86 -7.13
C GLY A 150 36.54 -13.12 -5.89
N ALA A 151 36.25 -12.43 -4.78
CA ALA A 151 36.93 -12.62 -3.50
C ALA A 151 36.29 -13.71 -2.61
N ASN A 152 35.14 -14.25 -3.01
CA ASN A 152 34.37 -15.19 -2.21
C ASN A 152 34.57 -16.63 -2.69
N THR A 153 34.71 -17.55 -1.75
CA THR A 153 34.71 -18.99 -2.01
C THR A 153 33.31 -19.54 -1.76
N MET A 154 32.77 -20.31 -2.71
CA MET A 154 31.48 -20.96 -2.59
C MET A 154 31.65 -22.48 -2.63
N PHE A 155 30.89 -23.18 -1.79
CA PHE A 155 30.84 -24.64 -1.73
C PHE A 155 29.52 -25.12 -2.30
N ILE A 156 29.58 -26.19 -3.09
CA ILE A 156 28.46 -26.70 -3.86
C ILE A 156 28.36 -28.20 -3.70
N ARG A 157 27.16 -28.71 -3.38
CA ARG A 157 26.89 -30.15 -3.30
C ARG A 157 25.62 -30.52 -4.04
N GLN A 158 25.69 -31.59 -4.83
CA GLN A 158 24.53 -32.19 -5.46
C GLN A 158 23.70 -32.94 -4.41
N VAL A 159 22.40 -32.63 -4.33
CA VAL A 159 21.44 -33.22 -3.40
C VAL A 159 20.18 -33.62 -4.19
N GLY A 160 20.12 -34.89 -4.60
CA GLY A 160 19.03 -35.36 -5.47
C GLY A 160 18.98 -34.59 -6.79
N ASN A 161 17.84 -33.96 -7.09
CA ASN A 161 17.63 -33.13 -8.29
C ASN A 161 17.94 -31.64 -8.07
N TRP A 162 18.67 -31.31 -7.00
CA TRP A 162 19.02 -29.95 -6.63
C TRP A 162 20.52 -29.83 -6.37
N ALA A 163 21.07 -28.65 -6.62
CA ALA A 163 22.39 -28.27 -6.15
C ALA A 163 22.25 -27.26 -5.02
N ALA A 164 22.81 -27.58 -3.86
CA ALA A 164 22.92 -26.66 -2.74
C ALA A 164 24.23 -25.87 -2.84
N ILE A 165 24.16 -24.55 -2.67
CA ILE A 165 25.29 -23.63 -2.74
C ILE A 165 25.32 -22.80 -1.47
N ALA A 166 26.45 -22.79 -0.77
CA ALA A 166 26.63 -22.05 0.47
C ALA A 166 28.05 -21.47 0.59
N ARG A 167 28.23 -20.50 1.49
CA ARG A 167 29.54 -19.85 1.75
C ARG A 167 30.51 -20.73 2.55
N ASN A 168 29.99 -21.71 3.28
CA ASN A 168 30.77 -22.66 4.08
C ASN A 168 30.33 -24.08 3.76
N ARG A 169 31.26 -25.04 3.85
CA ARG A 169 31.00 -26.45 3.55
C ARG A 169 29.98 -27.07 4.51
N GLU A 170 30.07 -26.72 5.80
CA GLU A 170 29.22 -27.26 6.87
C GLU A 170 27.75 -26.84 6.71
N LEU A 171 27.48 -25.72 6.02
CA LEU A 171 26.11 -25.27 5.76
C LEU A 171 25.38 -26.15 4.75
N LEU A 172 26.12 -26.87 3.90
CA LEU A 172 25.52 -27.79 2.94
C LEU A 172 24.80 -28.97 3.61
N ASP A 173 25.14 -29.26 4.87
CA ASP A 173 24.46 -30.29 5.66
C ASP A 173 23.06 -29.84 6.12
N LEU A 174 22.79 -28.53 6.10
CA LEU A 174 21.48 -27.93 6.40
C LEU A 174 20.59 -27.82 5.16
N ALA A 175 21.11 -28.11 3.96
CA ALA A 175 20.33 -28.03 2.74
C ALA A 175 19.25 -29.13 2.72
N PRO A 176 17.98 -28.80 2.42
CA PRO A 176 16.92 -29.80 2.35
C PRO A 176 17.15 -30.75 1.17
N ALA A 177 16.90 -32.04 1.38
CA ALA A 177 17.00 -33.03 0.30
C ALA A 177 15.99 -32.79 -0.84
N ASN A 178 14.83 -32.23 -0.51
CA ASN A 178 13.82 -31.79 -1.45
C ASN A 178 13.17 -30.49 -0.92
N PRO A 179 13.40 -29.33 -1.56
CA PRO A 179 12.87 -28.07 -1.09
C PRO A 179 11.44 -27.75 -1.54
N VAL A 180 10.80 -28.62 -2.34
CA VAL A 180 9.48 -28.33 -2.92
C VAL A 180 8.43 -27.97 -1.87
N SER A 181 8.44 -28.62 -0.71
CA SER A 181 7.51 -28.28 0.39
C SER A 181 7.77 -26.91 1.00
N LEU A 182 9.03 -26.43 1.01
CA LEU A 182 9.37 -25.09 1.49
C LEU A 182 8.83 -23.99 0.55
N PHE A 183 8.54 -24.34 -0.70
CA PHE A 183 8.02 -23.43 -1.72
C PHE A 183 6.49 -23.47 -1.85
N GLU A 184 5.77 -24.19 -0.98
CA GLU A 184 4.32 -24.27 -1.04
C GLU A 184 3.67 -22.87 -0.97
N GLY A 185 2.79 -22.55 -1.92
CA GLY A 185 2.20 -21.22 -2.09
C GLY A 185 3.18 -20.15 -2.57
N MET A 186 4.37 -20.53 -3.03
CA MET A 186 5.43 -19.67 -3.59
C MET A 186 5.87 -20.23 -4.95
N GLY A 187 7.14 -20.07 -5.33
CA GLY A 187 7.68 -20.67 -6.55
C GLY A 187 6.95 -20.14 -7.78
N ASN A 188 6.41 -21.04 -8.62
CA ASN A 188 5.74 -20.67 -9.87
C ASN A 188 4.39 -19.94 -9.70
N ASP A 189 3.85 -19.85 -8.48
CA ASP A 189 2.71 -18.95 -8.20
C ASP A 189 3.11 -17.47 -8.35
N TYR A 190 4.43 -17.18 -8.34
CA TYR A 190 5.01 -15.84 -8.40
C TYR A 190 6.24 -15.80 -9.31
N ASP A 191 6.67 -14.61 -9.71
CA ASP A 191 8.01 -14.41 -10.28
C ASP A 191 9.05 -14.30 -9.15
N ILE A 192 8.67 -13.64 -8.06
CA ILE A 192 9.46 -13.52 -6.84
C ILE A 192 8.51 -13.67 -5.65
N ALA A 193 8.86 -14.51 -4.70
CA ALA A 193 8.18 -14.57 -3.41
C ALA A 193 9.16 -14.68 -2.25
N ILE A 194 8.80 -14.08 -1.12
CA ILE A 194 9.55 -14.09 0.13
C ILE A 194 8.59 -14.55 1.22
N ARG A 195 9.03 -15.51 2.04
CA ARG A 195 8.37 -15.93 3.27
C ARG A 195 9.34 -15.75 4.43
N LEU A 196 8.89 -15.08 5.49
CA LEU A 196 9.63 -14.89 6.73
C LEU A 196 8.81 -15.50 7.88
N LYS A 197 9.40 -16.46 8.59
CA LYS A 197 8.83 -17.06 9.81
C LYS A 197 9.42 -16.37 11.03
N MET A 198 8.75 -15.33 11.51
CA MET A 198 9.29 -14.43 12.53
C MET A 198 9.57 -15.14 13.85
N GLN A 199 8.80 -16.17 14.20
CA GLN A 199 8.99 -16.94 15.44
C GLN A 199 10.24 -17.84 15.42
N LEU A 200 10.84 -18.07 14.25
CA LEU A 200 12.13 -18.76 14.16
C LEU A 200 13.31 -17.82 14.47
N VAL A 201 13.10 -16.49 14.49
CA VAL A 201 14.10 -15.54 14.98
C VAL A 201 14.14 -15.59 16.51
N PRO A 202 15.31 -15.84 17.13
CA PRO A 202 15.44 -15.85 18.58
C PRO A 202 14.85 -14.59 19.21
N THR A 203 14.12 -14.77 20.31
CA THR A 203 13.48 -13.66 21.04
C THR A 203 14.48 -12.58 21.44
N GLU A 204 15.71 -12.95 21.80
CA GLU A 204 16.78 -12.00 22.11
C GLU A 204 17.13 -11.12 20.89
N THR A 205 17.24 -11.72 19.70
CA THR A 205 17.52 -10.98 18.46
C THR A 205 16.37 -10.03 18.11
N ARG A 206 15.12 -10.48 18.25
CA ARG A 206 13.94 -9.62 18.06
C ARG A 206 13.91 -8.46 19.05
N ASN A 207 14.19 -8.73 20.32
CA ASN A 207 14.26 -7.72 21.36
C ASN A 207 15.40 -6.73 21.10
N MET A 208 16.56 -7.20 20.64
CA MET A 208 17.68 -6.34 20.26
C MET A 208 17.30 -5.41 19.11
N LEU A 209 16.61 -5.91 18.08
CA LEU A 209 16.10 -5.07 16.97
C LEU A 209 15.14 -4.00 17.51
N ILE A 210 14.20 -4.38 18.39
CA ILE A 210 13.27 -3.45 19.02
C ILE A 210 14.02 -2.39 19.84
N THR A 211 15.04 -2.78 20.60
CA THR A 211 15.88 -1.85 21.35
C THR A 211 16.62 -0.89 20.42
N GLN A 212 17.19 -1.36 19.31
CA GLN A 212 17.86 -0.51 18.32
C GLN A 212 16.88 0.48 17.65
N LEU A 213 15.66 0.03 17.32
CA LEU A 213 14.61 0.89 16.79
C LEU A 213 14.24 1.99 17.80
N ARG A 214 14.07 1.64 19.08
CA ARG A 214 13.83 2.62 20.16
C ARG A 214 14.96 3.64 20.24
N GLN A 215 16.21 3.18 20.27
CA GLN A 215 17.38 4.07 20.33
C GLN A 215 17.49 4.99 19.12
N GLY A 216 17.28 4.46 17.90
CA GLY A 216 17.32 5.27 16.68
C GLY A 216 16.22 6.34 16.66
N PHE A 217 15.04 6.00 17.18
CA PHE A 217 13.94 6.93 17.30
C PHE A 217 14.22 8.01 18.36
N GLU A 218 14.69 7.63 19.55
CA GLU A 218 15.09 8.56 20.61
C GLU A 218 16.13 9.57 20.11
N GLN A 219 17.11 9.10 19.33
CA GLN A 219 18.11 9.96 18.69
C GLN A 219 17.49 10.91 17.66
N ALA A 220 16.47 10.47 16.91
CA ALA A 220 15.77 11.32 15.95
C ALA A 220 14.96 12.42 16.66
N ILE A 221 14.22 12.09 17.72
CA ILE A 221 13.51 13.07 18.55
C ILE A 221 14.49 14.08 19.15
N ALA A 222 15.61 13.60 19.71
CA ALA A 222 16.61 14.46 20.33
C ALA A 222 17.23 15.48 19.37
N LYS A 223 17.15 15.25 18.05
CA LYS A 223 17.63 16.16 17.00
C LYS A 223 16.56 17.15 16.52
N GLN A 224 15.30 17.03 16.95
CA GLN A 224 14.20 17.88 16.51
C GLN A 224 14.01 19.05 17.50
N ASP A 225 13.88 20.28 16.97
CA ASP A 225 13.77 21.50 17.78
C ASP A 225 12.47 21.53 18.61
N GLN A 226 12.58 21.99 19.86
CA GLN A 226 11.71 21.70 21.01
C GLN A 226 10.33 22.41 21.07
N ALA A 227 9.66 22.68 19.95
CA ALA A 227 8.37 23.37 19.99
C ALA A 227 7.17 22.47 20.36
N ASP A 228 7.31 21.13 20.26
CA ASP A 228 6.26 20.14 20.57
C ASP A 228 6.85 18.77 20.98
N ALA A 229 7.82 18.78 21.91
CA ALA A 229 8.61 17.60 22.24
C ALA A 229 7.80 16.48 22.93
N GLU A 230 6.77 16.82 23.71
CA GLU A 230 6.04 15.84 24.53
C GLU A 230 4.96 15.10 23.74
N GLY A 231 4.19 15.80 22.88
CA GLY A 231 3.23 15.19 21.96
C GLY A 231 3.92 14.33 20.89
N THR A 232 5.00 14.85 20.31
CA THR A 232 5.84 14.10 19.36
C THR A 232 6.42 12.83 19.99
N LYS A 233 6.85 12.90 21.26
CA LYS A 233 7.38 11.74 22.00
C LYS A 233 6.31 10.69 22.31
N ALA A 234 5.10 11.10 22.72
CA ALA A 234 4.02 10.15 22.99
C ALA A 234 3.57 9.40 21.71
N MET A 235 3.41 10.13 20.59
CA MET A 235 3.08 9.51 19.29
C MET A 235 4.18 8.55 18.81
N ALA A 236 5.43 8.94 19.01
CA ALA A 236 6.60 8.13 18.74
C ALA A 236 6.64 6.84 19.54
N GLU A 237 6.48 6.94 20.87
CA GLU A 237 6.47 5.77 21.77
C GLU A 237 5.36 4.80 21.38
N GLY A 238 4.15 5.30 21.08
CA GLY A 238 3.04 4.49 20.58
C GLY A 238 3.35 3.80 19.25
N SER A 239 4.01 4.50 18.33
CA SER A 239 4.39 3.94 17.02
C SER A 239 5.43 2.82 17.17
N ILE A 240 6.45 3.02 18.03
CA ILE A 240 7.46 2.00 18.28
C ILE A 240 6.86 0.80 19.00
N GLU A 241 5.92 1.01 19.92
CA GLU A 241 5.21 -0.09 20.57
C GLU A 241 4.43 -0.94 19.57
N GLN A 242 3.76 -0.31 18.60
CA GLN A 242 3.07 -1.04 17.52
C GLN A 242 4.04 -1.83 16.65
N ILE A 243 5.20 -1.25 16.29
CA ILE A 243 6.23 -1.96 15.52
C ILE A 243 6.82 -3.12 16.36
N ALA A 244 7.08 -2.90 17.64
CA ALA A 244 7.57 -3.92 18.55
C ALA A 244 6.58 -5.07 18.66
N GLN A 245 5.29 -4.76 18.82
CA GLN A 245 4.23 -5.75 18.82
C GLN A 245 4.18 -6.50 17.50
N LEU A 246 4.30 -5.83 16.34
CA LEU A 246 4.37 -6.50 15.04
C LEU A 246 5.54 -7.49 14.98
N ILE A 247 6.74 -7.10 15.42
CA ILE A 247 7.92 -7.98 15.44
C ILE A 247 7.73 -9.18 16.39
N GLN A 248 7.07 -8.97 17.52
CA GLN A 248 6.87 -10.02 18.53
C GLN A 248 5.73 -10.98 18.19
N ASP A 249 4.59 -10.45 17.75
CA ASP A 249 3.35 -11.18 17.58
C ASP A 249 3.13 -11.70 16.15
N THR A 250 3.95 -11.30 15.16
CA THR A 250 3.86 -11.87 13.81
C THR A 250 4.35 -13.31 13.82
N ASP A 251 3.60 -14.23 13.22
CA ASP A 251 4.00 -15.60 12.97
C ASP A 251 4.72 -15.71 11.62
N GLU A 252 4.00 -15.47 10.54
CA GLU A 252 4.50 -15.50 9.17
C GLU A 252 4.22 -14.17 8.46
N LEU A 253 5.20 -13.72 7.66
CA LEU A 253 5.03 -12.68 6.65
C LEU A 253 5.35 -13.28 5.29
N LYS A 254 4.47 -13.07 4.31
CA LYS A 254 4.67 -13.48 2.92
C LYS A 254 4.46 -12.30 1.99
N LEU A 255 5.37 -12.14 1.04
CA LEU A 255 5.33 -11.14 -0.01
C LEU A 255 5.51 -11.83 -1.36
N GLY A 256 4.71 -11.46 -2.34
CA GLY A 256 4.75 -12.03 -3.68
C GLY A 256 4.61 -10.96 -4.75
N TRP A 257 5.39 -11.08 -5.81
CA TRP A 257 5.29 -10.29 -7.03
C TRP A 257 5.12 -11.23 -8.22
N ASN A 258 4.13 -10.94 -9.06
CA ASN A 258 3.81 -11.76 -10.22
C ASN A 258 3.37 -10.93 -11.41
N ILE A 259 3.84 -11.30 -12.59
CA ILE A 259 3.32 -10.89 -13.88
C ILE A 259 2.29 -11.96 -14.28
N ASP A 260 1.03 -11.59 -14.26
CA ASP A 260 -0.10 -12.45 -14.64
C ASP A 260 -0.51 -12.12 -16.07
N GLN A 261 0.09 -12.84 -17.03
CA GLN A 261 -0.22 -12.65 -18.45
C GLN A 261 -1.67 -13.00 -18.80
N ALA A 262 -2.26 -13.99 -18.11
CA ALA A 262 -3.63 -14.43 -18.37
C ALA A 262 -4.64 -13.36 -17.91
N GLY A 263 -4.40 -12.78 -16.73
CA GLY A 263 -5.16 -11.64 -16.20
C GLY A 263 -4.75 -10.29 -16.78
N LYS A 264 -3.72 -10.25 -17.64
CA LYS A 264 -3.13 -9.02 -18.21
C LYS A 264 -2.81 -7.97 -17.16
N GLN A 265 -2.09 -8.37 -16.12
CA GLN A 265 -1.83 -7.50 -14.97
C GLN A 265 -0.51 -7.85 -14.30
N VAL A 266 0.01 -6.90 -13.52
CA VAL A 266 1.05 -7.13 -12.52
C VAL A 266 0.40 -7.13 -11.15
N MET A 267 0.74 -8.12 -10.35
CA MET A 267 0.18 -8.36 -9.03
C MET A 267 1.27 -8.26 -7.96
N PHE A 268 0.96 -7.54 -6.88
CA PHE A 268 1.69 -7.57 -5.63
C PHE A 268 0.76 -8.12 -4.55
N GLU A 269 1.19 -9.18 -3.87
CA GLU A 269 0.46 -9.79 -2.78
C GLU A 269 1.28 -9.72 -1.51
N GLY A 270 0.64 -9.35 -0.41
CA GLY A 270 1.20 -9.42 0.92
C GLY A 270 0.22 -10.09 1.85
N SER A 271 0.70 -11.04 2.64
CA SER A 271 -0.07 -11.60 3.74
C SER A 271 0.78 -11.68 4.98
N PHE A 272 0.17 -11.48 6.14
CA PHE A 272 0.81 -11.79 7.40
C PHE A 272 -0.19 -12.54 8.29
N THR A 273 0.34 -13.39 9.16
CA THR A 273 -0.41 -14.05 10.22
C THR A 273 0.21 -13.68 11.56
N ALA A 274 -0.62 -13.56 12.58
CA ALA A 274 -0.19 -13.38 13.95
C ALA A 274 -0.15 -14.72 14.69
N VAL A 275 0.70 -14.79 15.72
CA VAL A 275 0.77 -15.93 16.63
C VAL A 275 -0.58 -16.11 17.31
N ALA A 276 -1.12 -17.33 17.27
CA ALA A 276 -2.41 -17.64 17.88
C ALA A 276 -2.45 -17.23 19.36
N GLY A 277 -3.51 -16.54 19.78
CA GLY A 277 -3.69 -16.04 21.14
C GLY A 277 -2.87 -14.80 21.50
N SER A 278 -2.06 -14.26 20.59
CA SER A 278 -1.41 -12.96 20.77
C SER A 278 -2.42 -11.81 20.69
N LYS A 279 -1.99 -10.63 21.15
CA LYS A 279 -2.80 -9.41 21.02
C LYS A 279 -3.02 -9.05 19.55
N LEU A 280 -2.01 -9.26 18.69
CA LEU A 280 -2.15 -9.02 17.26
C LEU A 280 -3.17 -9.97 16.61
N ALA A 281 -3.20 -11.25 17.01
CA ALA A 281 -4.20 -12.20 16.53
C ALA A 281 -5.63 -11.81 16.95
N ALA A 282 -5.80 -11.27 18.16
CA ALA A 282 -7.09 -10.74 18.59
C ALA A 282 -7.54 -9.55 17.72
N VAL A 283 -6.65 -8.60 17.45
CA VAL A 283 -6.94 -7.42 16.61
C VAL A 283 -7.45 -7.82 15.22
N TYR A 284 -6.79 -8.75 14.55
CA TYR A 284 -7.22 -9.20 13.21
C TYR A 284 -8.36 -10.22 13.24
N GLY A 285 -8.45 -11.03 14.30
CA GLY A 285 -9.58 -11.94 14.52
C GLY A 285 -10.91 -11.19 14.68
N ASP A 286 -10.88 -10.02 15.32
CA ASP A 286 -12.03 -9.16 15.52
C ASP A 286 -12.42 -8.34 14.26
N GLN A 287 -11.58 -8.34 13.22
CA GLN A 287 -11.86 -7.68 11.93
C GLN A 287 -12.53 -8.65 10.97
N GLN A 288 -13.85 -8.60 10.90
CA GLN A 288 -14.65 -9.42 10.01
C GLN A 288 -15.46 -8.55 9.07
N ALA A 289 -15.69 -9.03 7.84
CA ALA A 289 -16.56 -8.36 6.90
C ALA A 289 -18.00 -8.28 7.46
N ILE A 290 -18.63 -7.11 7.34
CA ILE A 290 -20.01 -6.88 7.76
C ILE A 290 -20.91 -6.49 6.58
N PRO A 291 -22.24 -6.58 6.71
CA PRO A 291 -23.16 -5.95 5.79
C PRO A 291 -22.87 -4.45 5.66
N SER A 292 -23.05 -3.90 4.45
CA SER A 292 -22.70 -2.51 4.15
C SER A 292 -23.90 -1.78 3.58
N GLN A 293 -24.17 -0.58 4.10
CA GLN A 293 -25.14 0.34 3.53
C GLN A 293 -24.62 1.02 2.24
N PHE A 294 -23.31 1.01 2.03
CA PHE A 294 -22.65 1.82 1.00
C PHE A 294 -21.99 0.97 -0.11
N ALA A 295 -22.28 -0.32 -0.19
CA ALA A 295 -21.61 -1.22 -1.15
C ALA A 295 -21.93 -0.95 -2.62
N ALA A 296 -23.01 -0.25 -2.97
CA ALA A 296 -23.30 0.04 -4.38
C ALA A 296 -22.34 1.03 -5.05
N VAL A 297 -21.36 1.56 -4.32
CA VAL A 297 -20.22 2.26 -4.93
C VAL A 297 -19.33 1.31 -5.74
N ILE A 298 -19.38 0.00 -5.48
CA ILE A 298 -18.65 -1.02 -6.23
C ILE A 298 -19.30 -1.18 -7.60
N ARG A 299 -18.74 -0.52 -8.61
CA ARG A 299 -19.29 -0.49 -9.97
C ARG A 299 -18.18 -0.58 -11.01
N ASP A 300 -18.49 -1.18 -12.15
CA ASP A 300 -17.55 -1.30 -13.29
C ASP A 300 -17.42 -0.02 -14.11
N ASP A 301 -18.46 0.81 -14.12
CA ASP A 301 -18.48 2.11 -14.79
C ASP A 301 -17.82 3.23 -13.96
N ALA A 302 -17.41 2.94 -12.73
CA ALA A 302 -16.71 3.87 -11.87
C ALA A 302 -15.35 4.27 -12.48
N ALA A 303 -15.07 5.57 -12.47
CA ALA A 303 -13.73 6.08 -12.69
C ALA A 303 -12.86 5.83 -11.46
N ALA A 304 -13.45 5.90 -10.26
CA ALA A 304 -12.85 5.32 -9.07
C ALA A 304 -13.92 4.93 -8.05
N TYR A 305 -13.63 3.95 -7.20
CA TYR A 305 -14.41 3.72 -6.00
C TYR A 305 -13.51 3.28 -4.84
N TYR A 306 -13.99 3.52 -3.63
CA TYR A 306 -13.46 2.97 -2.40
C TYR A 306 -14.62 2.39 -1.59
N HIS A 307 -14.45 1.20 -1.04
CA HIS A 307 -15.43 0.56 -0.18
C HIS A 307 -14.72 -0.17 0.96
N ALA A 308 -15.23 -0.02 2.18
CA ALA A 308 -14.81 -0.81 3.31
C ALA A 308 -15.98 -1.03 4.27
N ALA A 309 -16.10 -2.25 4.78
CA ALA A 309 -17.15 -2.62 5.73
C ALA A 309 -16.63 -3.73 6.65
N MET A 310 -16.28 -3.38 7.88
CA MET A 310 -15.69 -4.31 8.84
C MET A 310 -16.14 -4.06 10.28
N SER A 311 -16.12 -5.11 11.11
CA SER A 311 -16.17 -4.98 12.57
C SER A 311 -14.84 -4.45 13.12
N ILE A 312 -14.92 -3.78 14.27
CA ILE A 312 -13.78 -3.23 15.00
C ILE A 312 -13.77 -3.82 16.41
N GLY A 313 -12.67 -4.49 16.77
CA GLY A 313 -12.50 -5.11 18.08
C GLY A 313 -12.26 -4.11 19.22
N PRO A 314 -12.45 -4.53 20.48
CA PRO A 314 -12.30 -3.65 21.66
C PRO A 314 -10.93 -2.98 21.77
N ASP A 315 -9.85 -3.68 21.45
CA ASP A 315 -8.49 -3.14 21.48
C ASP A 315 -8.29 -2.03 20.45
N ALA A 316 -8.84 -2.20 19.25
CA ALA A 316 -8.79 -1.17 18.21
C ALA A 316 -9.65 0.05 18.60
N ILE A 317 -10.82 -0.15 19.22
CA ILE A 317 -11.66 0.94 19.77
C ILE A 317 -10.89 1.72 20.85
N LYS A 318 -10.23 1.01 21.76
CA LYS A 318 -9.42 1.63 22.82
C LYS A 318 -8.28 2.46 22.22
N ASN A 319 -7.52 1.87 21.29
CA ASN A 319 -6.40 2.56 20.63
C ASN A 319 -6.87 3.81 19.87
N ALA A 320 -7.98 3.71 19.12
CA ALA A 320 -8.58 4.85 18.43
C ALA A 320 -9.02 5.95 19.41
N SER A 321 -9.63 5.57 20.55
CA SER A 321 -10.06 6.52 21.58
C SER A 321 -8.87 7.28 22.18
N THR A 322 -7.79 6.59 22.52
CA THR A 322 -6.54 7.23 22.97
C THR A 322 -5.95 8.13 21.89
N GLY A 323 -6.03 7.74 20.61
CA GLY A 323 -5.62 8.57 19.48
C GLY A 323 -6.44 9.87 19.39
N PHE A 324 -7.76 9.79 19.55
CA PHE A 324 -8.64 10.96 19.56
C PHE A 324 -8.38 11.90 20.73
N GLU A 325 -8.13 11.36 21.93
CA GLU A 325 -7.74 12.16 23.10
C GLU A 325 -6.43 12.90 22.86
N SER A 326 -5.43 12.19 22.29
CA SER A 326 -4.12 12.77 21.94
C SER A 326 -4.27 13.88 20.90
N ALA A 327 -5.06 13.66 19.85
CA ALA A 327 -5.32 14.65 18.81
C ALA A 327 -6.04 15.88 19.38
N THR A 328 -7.01 15.69 20.28
CA THR A 328 -7.70 16.79 20.97
C THR A 328 -6.71 17.64 21.77
N GLY A 329 -5.83 16.99 22.54
CA GLY A 329 -4.79 17.70 23.31
C GLY A 329 -3.84 18.51 22.42
N ALA A 330 -3.40 17.93 21.29
CA ALA A 330 -2.54 18.61 20.34
C ALA A 330 -3.22 19.82 19.67
N ILE A 331 -4.50 19.68 19.31
CA ILE A 331 -5.31 20.77 18.75
C ILE A 331 -5.42 21.92 19.76
N ARG A 332 -5.73 21.63 21.03
CA ARG A 332 -5.80 22.66 22.09
C ARG A 332 -4.48 23.40 22.22
N ALA A 333 -3.37 22.67 22.31
CA ALA A 333 -2.04 23.27 22.42
C ALA A 333 -1.67 24.13 21.19
N ALA A 334 -2.11 23.75 19.99
CA ALA A 334 -1.88 24.53 18.77
C ALA A 334 -2.75 25.79 18.73
N LEU A 335 -4.03 25.68 19.12
CA LEU A 335 -4.93 26.81 19.26
C LEU A 335 -4.41 27.81 20.30
N ASP A 336 -3.88 27.31 21.41
CA ASP A 336 -3.32 28.14 22.48
C ASP A 336 -2.14 29.01 22.04
N LYS A 337 -1.37 28.50 21.08
CA LYS A 337 -0.21 29.16 20.47
C LYS A 337 -0.57 30.09 19.31
N SER A 338 -1.84 30.12 18.88
CA SER A 338 -2.27 30.92 17.74
C SER A 338 -2.58 32.35 18.16
N ASP A 339 -1.79 33.31 17.69
CA ASP A 339 -2.05 34.75 17.85
C ASP A 339 -3.11 35.29 16.88
N ASP A 340 -3.55 34.47 15.91
CA ASP A 340 -4.49 34.86 14.85
C ASP A 340 -5.97 34.80 15.28
N LEU A 341 -6.27 34.29 16.49
CA LEU A 341 -7.63 34.14 17.02
C LEU A 341 -7.75 34.90 18.34
N SER A 342 -8.85 35.62 18.55
CA SER A 342 -9.18 36.12 19.89
C SER A 342 -9.54 34.96 20.84
N ASP A 343 -9.50 35.19 22.14
CA ASP A 343 -9.85 34.17 23.15
C ASP A 343 -11.25 33.58 22.89
N ASP A 344 -12.24 34.44 22.61
CA ASP A 344 -13.61 34.01 22.27
C ASP A 344 -13.65 33.13 21.00
N GLN A 345 -12.89 33.50 19.95
CA GLN A 345 -12.82 32.71 18.71
C GLN A 345 -12.12 31.36 18.94
N ARG A 346 -11.13 31.33 19.82
CA ARG A 346 -10.40 30.12 20.18
C ARG A 346 -11.30 29.13 20.89
N GLU A 347 -12.01 29.57 21.92
CA GLU A 347 -12.99 28.76 22.67
C GLU A 347 -14.08 28.21 21.73
N GLU A 348 -14.55 29.05 20.81
CA GLU A 348 -15.54 28.66 19.81
C GLU A 348 -15.08 27.59 18.81
N VAL A 349 -13.81 27.65 18.38
CA VAL A 349 -13.21 26.65 17.49
C VAL A 349 -12.94 25.36 18.25
N GLU A 350 -12.44 25.46 19.48
CA GLU A 350 -12.20 24.31 20.35
C GLU A 350 -13.48 23.52 20.59
N ALA A 351 -14.58 24.20 20.99
CA ALA A 351 -15.87 23.56 21.22
C ALA A 351 -16.42 22.83 19.98
N LEU A 352 -16.21 23.40 18.78
CA LEU A 352 -16.62 22.75 17.52
C LEU A 352 -15.79 21.49 17.24
N LEU A 353 -14.47 21.58 17.41
CA LEU A 353 -13.55 20.46 17.18
C LEU A 353 -13.79 19.31 18.17
N GLU A 354 -14.05 19.62 19.44
CA GLU A 354 -14.41 18.63 20.44
C GLU A 354 -15.66 17.84 20.07
N ARG A 355 -16.70 18.51 19.54
CA ARG A 355 -17.92 17.84 19.07
C ARG A 355 -17.65 16.92 17.89
N ILE A 356 -16.84 17.35 16.92
CA ILE A 356 -16.44 16.53 15.77
C ILE A 356 -15.67 15.29 16.24
N ILE A 357 -14.69 15.46 17.14
CA ILE A 357 -13.89 14.36 17.66
C ILE A 357 -14.75 13.41 18.50
N LYS A 358 -15.67 13.95 19.32
CA LYS A 358 -16.62 13.14 20.09
C LYS A 358 -17.51 12.30 19.17
N LEU A 359 -18.06 12.88 18.11
CA LEU A 359 -18.86 12.14 17.13
C LEU A 359 -18.05 11.02 16.46
N ALA A 360 -16.80 11.29 16.07
CA ALA A 360 -15.89 10.27 15.54
C ALA A 360 -15.59 9.17 16.58
N SER A 361 -15.31 9.53 17.83
CA SER A 361 -15.08 8.60 18.93
C SER A 361 -16.29 7.71 19.19
N ASP A 362 -17.49 8.29 19.27
CA ASP A 362 -18.74 7.56 19.48
C ASP A 362 -19.04 6.62 18.30
N SER A 363 -18.73 7.04 17.07
CA SER A 363 -18.86 6.21 15.88
C SER A 363 -17.96 4.97 15.94
N VAL A 364 -16.69 5.14 16.32
CA VAL A 364 -15.76 4.00 16.47
C VAL A 364 -16.19 3.07 17.60
N LYS A 365 -16.72 3.61 18.70
CA LYS A 365 -17.23 2.82 19.85
C LYS A 365 -18.42 1.92 19.50
N GLU A 366 -19.10 2.15 18.37
CA GLU A 366 -20.11 1.21 17.86
C GLU A 366 -19.51 -0.08 17.30
N GLY A 367 -18.17 -0.19 17.22
CA GLY A 367 -17.48 -1.43 16.89
C GLY A 367 -17.58 -1.82 15.41
N LYS A 368 -17.77 -0.85 14.53
CA LYS A 368 -17.80 -1.06 13.08
C LYS A 368 -17.34 0.15 12.28
N ALA A 369 -16.83 -0.11 11.09
CA ALA A 369 -16.63 0.87 10.02
C ALA A 369 -17.41 0.42 8.80
N ASP A 370 -18.14 1.35 8.17
CA ASP A 370 -18.85 1.11 6.92
C ASP A 370 -18.85 2.40 6.10
N VAL A 371 -18.24 2.34 4.92
CA VAL A 371 -17.97 3.51 4.08
C VAL A 371 -17.97 3.13 2.60
N GLY A 372 -18.47 4.04 1.78
CA GLY A 372 -18.39 3.94 0.33
C GLY A 372 -18.16 5.30 -0.30
N ALA A 373 -17.27 5.34 -1.28
CA ALA A 373 -17.03 6.49 -2.15
C ALA A 373 -17.06 6.04 -3.60
N LEU A 374 -17.70 6.84 -4.45
CA LEU A 374 -17.80 6.61 -5.89
C LEU A 374 -17.48 7.89 -6.63
N LEU A 375 -16.63 7.74 -7.64
CA LEU A 375 -16.30 8.76 -8.63
C LEU A 375 -16.74 8.26 -10.01
N LEU A 376 -17.64 9.02 -10.64
CA LEU A 376 -17.99 8.89 -12.05
C LEU A 376 -17.34 10.05 -12.80
N ALA A 377 -16.64 9.76 -13.90
CA ALA A 377 -16.04 10.77 -14.74
C ALA A 377 -16.13 10.39 -16.21
N ASN A 378 -16.27 11.39 -17.07
CA ASN A 378 -16.12 11.28 -18.52
C ASN A 378 -15.56 12.60 -19.06
N GLN A 379 -15.45 12.77 -20.38
CA GLN A 379 -14.87 13.98 -20.98
C GLN A 379 -15.59 15.29 -20.60
N ASN A 380 -16.87 15.22 -20.22
CA ASN A 380 -17.74 16.39 -20.02
C ASN A 380 -18.26 16.54 -18.59
N ASP A 381 -18.11 15.51 -17.75
CA ASP A 381 -18.79 15.47 -16.46
C ASP A 381 -17.98 14.73 -15.41
N PHE A 382 -18.19 15.15 -14.17
CA PHE A 382 -17.61 14.61 -12.95
C PHE A 382 -18.68 14.57 -11.88
N GLN A 383 -18.87 13.41 -11.26
CA GLN A 383 -19.77 13.23 -10.15
C GLN A 383 -19.08 12.43 -9.05
N PHE A 384 -19.17 12.93 -7.82
CA PHE A 384 -18.64 12.28 -6.65
C PHE A 384 -19.74 12.08 -5.62
N VAL A 385 -19.77 10.89 -5.00
CA VAL A 385 -20.59 10.63 -3.83
C VAL A 385 -19.79 9.86 -2.79
N PHE A 386 -20.00 10.21 -1.53
CA PHE A 386 -19.45 9.58 -0.35
C PHE A 386 -20.59 9.29 0.62
N GLY A 387 -20.55 8.13 1.25
CA GLY A 387 -21.42 7.76 2.36
C GLY A 387 -20.62 7.07 3.44
N SER A 388 -20.90 7.39 4.69
CA SER A 388 -20.26 6.77 5.84
C SER A 388 -21.24 6.55 6.96
N PHE A 389 -21.03 5.45 7.67
CA PHE A 389 -21.60 5.21 8.98
C PHE A 389 -21.05 6.22 9.99
N ILE A 390 -21.93 6.70 10.87
CA ILE A 390 -21.62 7.53 12.04
C ILE A 390 -22.59 7.19 13.18
N ALA A 391 -22.20 7.42 14.43
CA ALA A 391 -23.05 7.11 15.59
C ALA A 391 -24.32 7.97 15.65
N ASP A 392 -24.22 9.25 15.29
CA ASP A 392 -25.34 10.20 15.34
C ASP A 392 -25.28 11.20 14.18
N GLY A 393 -26.12 10.99 13.16
CA GLY A 393 -26.20 11.92 12.04
C GLY A 393 -26.97 13.20 12.31
N ASN A 394 -27.78 13.26 13.37
CA ASN A 394 -28.40 14.52 13.77
C ASN A 394 -27.36 15.45 14.39
N GLU A 395 -26.45 14.91 15.21
CA GLU A 395 -25.32 15.69 15.72
C GLU A 395 -24.42 16.18 14.58
N ALA A 396 -24.15 15.34 13.58
CA ALA A 396 -23.43 15.77 12.38
C ALA A 396 -24.13 16.94 11.67
N ALA A 397 -25.45 16.88 11.50
CA ALA A 397 -26.22 17.98 10.93
C ALA A 397 -26.13 19.25 11.78
N GLN A 398 -26.22 19.11 13.11
CA GLN A 398 -26.19 20.23 14.04
C GLN A 398 -24.82 20.93 14.04
N ILE A 399 -23.72 20.17 14.02
CA ILE A 399 -22.36 20.71 13.89
C ILE A 399 -22.24 21.62 12.65
N VAL A 400 -22.78 21.19 11.51
CA VAL A 400 -22.75 21.98 10.27
C VAL A 400 -23.67 23.20 10.35
N LYS A 401 -24.85 23.08 10.97
CA LYS A 401 -25.78 24.21 11.20
C LYS A 401 -25.12 25.29 12.06
N ASP A 402 -24.51 24.90 13.18
CA ASP A 402 -23.86 25.83 14.09
C ASP A 402 -22.65 26.52 13.41
N LEU A 403 -21.88 25.78 12.62
CA LEU A 403 -20.80 26.36 11.81
C LEU A 403 -21.34 27.37 10.79
N ALA A 404 -22.44 27.03 10.09
CA ALA A 404 -23.06 27.91 9.12
C ALA A 404 -23.55 29.23 9.73
N GLU A 405 -24.13 29.18 10.94
CA GLU A 405 -24.56 30.37 11.67
C GLU A 405 -23.39 31.30 12.01
N LYS A 406 -22.25 30.74 12.41
CA LYS A 406 -21.02 31.50 12.72
C LYS A 406 -20.46 32.21 11.50
N VAL A 407 -20.40 31.53 10.35
CA VAL A 407 -19.80 32.10 9.14
C VAL A 407 -20.77 32.97 8.32
N ARG A 408 -22.07 33.03 8.66
CA ARG A 408 -23.10 33.65 7.80
C ARG A 408 -22.84 35.10 7.39
N ASN A 409 -22.08 35.85 8.19
CA ASN A 409 -21.78 37.26 7.96
C ASN A 409 -20.42 37.46 7.24
N GLU A 410 -19.67 36.39 6.99
CA GLU A 410 -18.40 36.46 6.27
C GLU A 410 -18.66 36.75 4.77
N PRO A 411 -17.95 37.71 4.15
CA PRO A 411 -18.22 38.14 2.77
C PRO A 411 -18.12 37.03 1.71
N LYS A 412 -17.43 35.92 2.02
CA LYS A 412 -17.23 34.77 1.13
C LYS A 412 -17.84 33.48 1.68
N ALA A 413 -18.72 33.57 2.68
CA ALA A 413 -19.36 32.40 3.23
C ALA A 413 -20.20 31.69 2.17
N PRO A 414 -20.17 30.35 2.14
CA PRO A 414 -21.13 29.60 1.35
C PRO A 414 -22.55 29.82 1.89
N LYS A 415 -23.52 29.71 1.00
CA LYS A 415 -24.94 29.70 1.34
C LYS A 415 -25.32 28.29 1.78
N PHE A 416 -25.91 28.20 2.97
CA PHE A 416 -26.39 26.94 3.52
C PHE A 416 -27.91 26.87 3.41
N SER A 417 -28.41 25.68 3.09
CA SER A 417 -29.83 25.38 2.91
C SER A 417 -30.09 24.04 3.58
N PHE A 418 -30.52 24.08 4.83
CA PHE A 418 -30.77 22.89 5.64
C PHE A 418 -32.20 22.38 5.51
N ASP A 419 -32.38 21.09 5.77
CA ASP A 419 -33.68 20.41 5.86
C ASP A 419 -34.59 20.67 4.64
N GLN A 420 -34.00 20.77 3.44
CA GLN A 420 -34.69 21.09 2.19
C GLN A 420 -35.71 20.02 1.81
N SER A 421 -35.42 18.76 2.13
CA SER A 421 -36.33 17.64 1.97
C SER A 421 -35.88 16.45 2.83
N THR A 422 -36.70 15.41 2.85
CA THR A 422 -36.35 14.12 3.45
C THR A 422 -36.52 13.03 2.40
N TYR A 423 -35.52 12.15 2.28
CA TYR A 423 -35.55 11.00 1.39
C TYR A 423 -35.22 9.72 2.17
N LYS A 424 -36.19 8.80 2.29
CA LYS A 424 -36.05 7.54 3.04
C LYS A 424 -35.44 7.70 4.45
N GLY A 425 -35.83 8.75 5.16
CA GLY A 425 -35.34 9.04 6.52
C GLY A 425 -33.99 9.76 6.57
N VAL A 426 -33.41 10.15 5.43
CA VAL A 426 -32.23 11.02 5.32
C VAL A 426 -32.70 12.44 5.05
N ALA A 427 -32.36 13.38 5.94
CA ALA A 427 -32.58 14.81 5.71
C ALA A 427 -31.56 15.33 4.69
N MET A 428 -32.04 16.11 3.72
CA MET A 428 -31.26 16.64 2.62
C MET A 428 -30.94 18.12 2.85
N HIS A 429 -29.66 18.45 2.71
CA HIS A 429 -29.11 19.79 2.85
C HIS A 429 -28.32 20.15 1.59
N LEU A 430 -28.16 21.44 1.34
CA LEU A 430 -27.39 21.99 0.23
C LEU A 430 -26.46 23.09 0.73
N ILE A 431 -25.21 23.02 0.29
CA ILE A 431 -24.20 24.05 0.48
C ILE A 431 -23.84 24.59 -0.90
N GLU A 432 -23.96 25.91 -1.10
CA GLU A 432 -23.64 26.58 -2.35
C GLU A 432 -22.54 27.61 -2.14
N ALA A 433 -21.43 27.53 -2.88
CA ALA A 433 -20.33 28.50 -2.81
C ALA A 433 -20.06 29.10 -4.18
N GLU A 434 -19.85 30.41 -4.27
CA GLU A 434 -19.41 31.04 -5.51
C GLU A 434 -17.97 30.61 -5.84
N VAL A 435 -17.72 30.23 -7.09
CA VAL A 435 -16.36 29.96 -7.55
C VAL A 435 -15.65 31.29 -7.80
N PRO A 436 -14.49 31.55 -7.15
CA PRO A 436 -13.81 32.84 -7.28
C PRO A 436 -13.51 33.22 -8.74
N GLN A 437 -13.57 34.52 -9.04
CA GLN A 437 -13.16 35.03 -10.34
C GLN A 437 -11.66 34.80 -10.57
N GLY A 438 -11.30 34.32 -11.76
CA GLY A 438 -9.92 33.97 -12.12
C GLY A 438 -9.53 32.50 -11.89
N GLU A 439 -10.45 31.68 -11.37
CA GLU A 439 -10.30 30.23 -11.26
C GLU A 439 -11.06 29.55 -12.41
N GLU A 440 -10.60 29.76 -13.65
CA GLU A 440 -11.28 29.28 -14.86
C GLU A 440 -11.45 27.75 -14.86
N GLU A 441 -10.45 27.01 -14.36
CA GLU A 441 -10.52 25.55 -14.24
C GLU A 441 -11.62 25.10 -13.25
N LEU A 442 -11.76 25.77 -12.10
CA LEU A 442 -12.82 25.46 -11.14
C LEU A 442 -14.20 25.80 -11.70
N GLN A 443 -14.31 26.88 -12.46
CA GLN A 443 -15.56 27.25 -13.13
C GLN A 443 -15.94 26.26 -14.24
N GLN A 444 -14.97 25.72 -14.96
CA GLN A 444 -15.21 24.64 -15.93
C GLN A 444 -15.66 23.35 -15.24
N MET A 445 -15.09 23.02 -14.07
CA MET A 445 -15.43 21.81 -13.33
C MET A 445 -16.79 21.86 -12.63
N PHE A 446 -17.09 22.97 -11.95
CA PHE A 446 -18.23 23.08 -11.03
C PHE A 446 -19.28 24.09 -11.49
N GLY A 447 -19.03 24.82 -12.58
CA GLY A 447 -19.83 25.96 -12.99
C GLY A 447 -19.51 27.22 -12.15
N PRO A 448 -20.32 28.29 -12.29
CA PRO A 448 -20.12 29.53 -11.53
C PRO A 448 -20.34 29.35 -10.02
N GLN A 449 -21.00 28.27 -9.60
CA GLN A 449 -21.35 27.99 -8.22
C GLN A 449 -21.13 26.51 -7.91
N LEU A 450 -20.25 26.22 -6.95
CA LEU A 450 -20.07 24.88 -6.41
C LEU A 450 -21.30 24.51 -5.59
N ARG A 451 -21.89 23.35 -5.88
CA ARG A 451 -23.00 22.77 -5.13
C ARG A 451 -22.58 21.48 -4.47
N VAL A 452 -22.74 21.40 -3.16
CA VAL A 452 -22.48 20.22 -2.35
C VAL A 452 -23.78 19.80 -1.68
N HIS A 453 -24.30 18.64 -2.08
CA HIS A 453 -25.43 18.02 -1.40
C HIS A 453 -24.91 17.26 -0.18
N VAL A 454 -25.60 17.40 0.95
CA VAL A 454 -25.29 16.70 2.19
C VAL A 454 -26.54 15.99 2.66
N GLY A 455 -26.43 14.70 2.99
CA GLY A 455 -27.51 13.90 3.54
C GLY A 455 -27.17 13.47 4.96
N THR A 456 -28.11 13.60 5.90
CA THR A 456 -27.93 13.12 7.28
C THR A 456 -29.10 12.22 7.67
N GLY A 457 -28.80 10.94 7.92
CA GLY A 457 -29.74 9.96 8.48
C GLY A 457 -29.35 9.62 9.93
N PRO A 458 -30.14 8.81 10.65
CA PRO A 458 -29.90 8.54 12.07
C PRO A 458 -28.48 8.04 12.40
N LYS A 459 -27.90 7.19 11.53
CA LYS A 459 -26.55 6.63 11.69
C LYS A 459 -25.69 6.73 10.43
N SER A 460 -25.92 7.76 9.62
CA SER A 460 -25.27 7.88 8.32
C SER A 460 -25.13 9.33 7.89
N VAL A 461 -24.00 9.65 7.26
CA VAL A 461 -23.80 10.90 6.54
C VAL A 461 -23.49 10.61 5.07
N TYR A 462 -23.95 11.49 4.20
CA TYR A 462 -23.72 11.45 2.76
C TYR A 462 -23.23 12.80 2.28
N VAL A 463 -22.33 12.81 1.32
CA VAL A 463 -21.86 14.01 0.62
C VAL A 463 -21.82 13.71 -0.86
N ALA A 464 -22.37 14.59 -1.70
CA ALA A 464 -22.30 14.46 -3.14
C ALA A 464 -22.00 15.80 -3.81
N VAL A 465 -21.16 15.76 -4.84
CA VAL A 465 -20.69 16.94 -5.58
C VAL A 465 -20.69 16.62 -7.08
N GLY A 466 -20.89 17.65 -7.90
CA GLY A 466 -20.94 17.54 -9.35
C GLY A 466 -22.37 17.63 -9.87
N LYS A 467 -22.51 17.51 -11.19
CA LYS A 467 -23.80 17.56 -11.87
C LYS A 467 -24.69 16.41 -11.36
N ASP A 468 -25.98 16.67 -11.18
CA ASP A 468 -26.96 15.67 -10.71
C ASP A 468 -26.58 14.96 -9.38
N SER A 469 -25.75 15.60 -8.54
CA SER A 469 -25.23 15.03 -7.29
C SER A 469 -26.31 14.60 -6.29
N GLU A 470 -27.46 15.28 -6.23
CA GLU A 470 -28.60 14.84 -5.40
C GLU A 470 -29.15 13.48 -5.86
N SER A 471 -29.25 13.27 -7.18
CA SER A 471 -29.71 12.00 -7.74
C SER A 471 -28.74 10.88 -7.44
N LEU A 472 -27.43 11.14 -7.59
CA LEU A 472 -26.39 10.16 -7.25
C LEU A 472 -26.39 9.81 -5.75
N MET A 473 -26.61 10.79 -4.88
CA MET A 473 -26.79 10.56 -3.44
C MET A 473 -28.01 9.67 -3.15
N LYS A 474 -29.15 9.94 -3.79
CA LYS A 474 -30.37 9.13 -3.61
C LYS A 474 -30.16 7.69 -4.07
N GLN A 475 -29.43 7.46 -5.17
CA GLN A 475 -29.05 6.12 -5.61
C GLN A 475 -28.21 5.38 -4.55
N LEU A 476 -27.25 6.06 -3.91
CA LEU A 476 -26.48 5.46 -2.83
C LEU A 476 -27.36 5.11 -1.63
N ILE A 477 -28.27 6.00 -1.23
CA ILE A 477 -29.24 5.74 -0.15
C ILE A 477 -30.13 4.54 -0.48
N ASP A 478 -30.60 4.43 -1.72
CA ASP A 478 -31.47 3.34 -2.17
C ASP A 478 -30.81 1.96 -2.05
N SER A 479 -29.50 1.91 -2.29
CA SER A 479 -28.74 0.66 -2.27
C SER A 479 -28.59 0.04 -0.89
N GLY A 480 -28.65 0.86 0.16
CA GLY A 480 -28.43 0.44 1.54
C GLY A 480 -29.41 -0.61 2.08
N ALA A 481 -30.56 -0.77 1.41
CA ALA A 481 -31.57 -1.76 1.77
C ALA A 481 -31.32 -3.15 1.14
N SER A 482 -30.35 -3.29 0.23
CA SER A 482 -30.26 -4.43 -0.68
C SER A 482 -29.07 -5.37 -0.46
N ASP A 483 -28.14 -5.03 0.44
CA ASP A 483 -26.90 -5.78 0.60
C ASP A 483 -26.90 -6.70 1.83
N GLN A 484 -27.06 -8.01 1.59
CA GLN A 484 -27.06 -9.04 2.64
C GLN A 484 -25.73 -9.79 2.80
N ALA A 485 -24.65 -9.42 2.10
CA ALA A 485 -23.51 -10.33 1.92
C ALA A 485 -22.23 -9.94 2.70
N GLY A 486 -22.08 -10.41 3.95
CA GLY A 486 -20.81 -10.36 4.72
C GLY A 486 -19.67 -11.24 4.16
N ILE A 487 -19.64 -11.48 2.84
CA ILE A 487 -18.64 -12.31 2.12
C ILE A 487 -17.72 -11.41 1.26
N ARG A 488 -17.91 -10.09 1.32
CA ARG A 488 -17.08 -9.11 0.58
C ARG A 488 -15.70 -8.96 1.25
N PRO A 489 -14.68 -8.50 0.50
CA PRO A 489 -13.44 -7.99 1.10
C PRO A 489 -13.74 -6.94 2.18
N ILE A 490 -12.93 -6.91 3.24
CA ILE A 490 -13.07 -5.91 4.31
C ILE A 490 -12.76 -4.49 3.83
N GLY A 491 -11.95 -4.39 2.76
CA GLY A 491 -11.62 -3.14 2.09
C GLY A 491 -11.26 -3.40 0.63
N GLN A 492 -11.63 -2.47 -0.25
CA GLN A 492 -11.27 -2.51 -1.66
C GLN A 492 -11.31 -1.12 -2.29
N PHE A 493 -10.44 -0.89 -3.27
CA PHE A 493 -10.55 0.28 -4.14
C PHE A 493 -10.21 -0.09 -5.58
N ARG A 494 -10.77 0.68 -6.50
CA ARG A 494 -10.43 0.65 -7.92
C ARG A 494 -10.27 2.06 -8.43
N VAL A 495 -9.28 2.29 -9.29
CA VAL A 495 -9.11 3.52 -10.06
C VAL A 495 -8.93 3.13 -11.52
N LYS A 496 -9.79 3.65 -12.39
CA LYS A 496 -9.69 3.54 -13.84
C LYS A 496 -9.18 4.86 -14.40
N LEU A 497 -7.96 4.86 -14.91
CA LEU A 497 -7.25 6.09 -15.24
C LEU A 497 -7.83 6.83 -16.46
N LEU A 498 -8.33 6.10 -17.46
CA LEU A 498 -8.83 6.67 -18.72
C LEU A 498 -9.89 7.78 -18.54
N PRO A 499 -11.03 7.55 -17.87
CA PRO A 499 -12.05 8.58 -17.70
C PRO A 499 -11.54 9.79 -16.91
N ILE A 500 -10.65 9.59 -15.94
CA ILE A 500 -10.05 10.67 -15.15
C ILE A 500 -9.15 11.54 -16.03
N LEU A 501 -8.29 10.92 -16.83
CA LEU A 501 -7.41 11.65 -17.75
C LEU A 501 -8.21 12.38 -18.84
N GLN A 502 -9.25 11.74 -19.38
CA GLN A 502 -10.14 12.35 -20.37
C GLN A 502 -10.81 13.61 -19.83
N TYR A 503 -11.28 13.58 -18.59
CA TYR A 503 -11.82 14.75 -17.90
C TYR A 503 -10.75 15.82 -17.64
N ALA A 504 -9.57 15.42 -17.13
CA ALA A 504 -8.49 16.38 -16.90
C ALA A 504 -8.04 17.08 -18.20
N GLN A 505 -7.97 16.33 -19.31
CA GLN A 505 -7.60 16.84 -20.62
C GLN A 505 -8.64 17.80 -21.22
N SER A 506 -9.93 17.67 -20.86
CA SER A 506 -10.96 18.60 -21.33
C SER A 506 -10.91 19.96 -20.62
N ILE A 507 -10.32 20.01 -19.43
CA ILE A 507 -10.10 21.24 -18.66
C ILE A 507 -8.78 21.90 -19.07
N ASN A 508 -7.68 21.12 -19.08
CA ASN A 508 -6.35 21.62 -19.41
C ASN A 508 -5.62 20.63 -20.31
N THR A 509 -5.33 21.08 -21.52
CA THR A 509 -4.69 20.25 -22.54
C THR A 509 -3.22 19.99 -22.21
N ASN A 510 -2.82 18.72 -22.18
CA ASN A 510 -1.42 18.33 -21.98
C ASN A 510 -1.04 17.19 -22.94
N GLU A 511 0.08 17.33 -23.67
CA GLU A 511 0.50 16.33 -24.67
C GLU A 511 0.83 14.96 -24.07
N VAL A 512 1.41 14.93 -22.87
CA VAL A 512 1.72 13.67 -22.18
C VAL A 512 0.43 12.98 -21.75
N ILE A 513 -0.55 13.74 -21.26
CA ILE A 513 -1.88 13.21 -20.92
C ILE A 513 -2.59 12.70 -22.18
N ALA A 514 -2.54 13.44 -23.29
CA ALA A 514 -3.12 13.01 -24.57
C ALA A 514 -2.52 11.67 -25.05
N ALA A 515 -1.19 11.50 -24.95
CA ALA A 515 -0.52 10.24 -25.31
C ALA A 515 -0.95 9.06 -24.42
N MET A 516 -1.16 9.31 -23.13
CA MET A 516 -1.72 8.30 -22.22
C MET A 516 -3.16 7.95 -22.58
N ILE A 517 -4.02 8.93 -22.86
CA ILE A 517 -5.41 8.71 -23.27
C ILE A 517 -5.48 7.87 -24.55
N ASP A 518 -4.68 8.18 -25.57
CA ASP A 518 -4.64 7.42 -26.82
C ASP A 518 -4.23 5.95 -26.59
N THR A 519 -3.29 5.72 -25.67
CA THR A 519 -2.86 4.37 -25.30
C THR A 519 -3.97 3.63 -24.56
N LEU A 520 -4.55 4.25 -23.53
CA LEU A 520 -5.60 3.65 -22.71
C LEU A 520 -6.91 3.44 -23.46
N SER A 521 -7.25 4.29 -24.44
CA SER A 521 -8.46 4.13 -25.25
C SER A 521 -8.40 2.92 -26.18
N ARG A 522 -7.19 2.40 -26.45
CA ARG A 522 -6.96 1.17 -27.21
C ARG A 522 -6.83 -0.06 -26.32
N ALA A 523 -6.60 0.13 -25.02
CA ALA A 523 -6.59 -0.93 -24.02
C ALA A 523 -8.02 -1.30 -23.62
N THR A 524 -8.24 -2.58 -23.28
CA THR A 524 -9.57 -3.07 -22.87
C THR A 524 -9.92 -2.76 -21.41
N ASP A 525 -8.92 -2.44 -20.58
CA ASP A 525 -9.06 -2.22 -19.14
C ASP A 525 -9.21 -0.73 -18.75
N GLY A 526 -8.88 0.21 -19.65
CA GLY A 526 -8.89 1.64 -19.36
C GLY A 526 -7.89 2.09 -18.29
N GLY A 527 -6.87 1.27 -17.99
CA GLY A 527 -5.81 1.59 -17.03
C GLY A 527 -6.25 1.45 -15.58
N ASP A 528 -6.74 0.27 -15.21
CA ASP A 528 -7.15 -0.07 -13.85
C ASP A 528 -5.96 -0.25 -12.89
N VAL A 529 -6.12 0.29 -11.68
CA VAL A 529 -5.42 -0.09 -10.45
C VAL A 529 -6.46 -0.58 -9.45
N ILE A 530 -6.27 -1.77 -8.89
CA ILE A 530 -7.21 -2.38 -7.96
C ILE A 530 -6.46 -2.84 -6.71
N MET A 531 -6.97 -2.52 -5.54
CA MET A 531 -6.50 -3.12 -4.28
C MET A 531 -7.66 -3.81 -3.57
N VAL A 532 -7.38 -4.99 -3.02
CA VAL A 532 -8.34 -5.78 -2.25
C VAL A 532 -7.69 -6.25 -0.95
N GLN A 533 -8.44 -6.14 0.15
CA GLN A 533 -8.04 -6.58 1.48
C GLN A 533 -9.03 -7.60 2.02
N LYS A 534 -8.52 -8.74 2.49
CA LYS A 534 -9.32 -9.83 3.04
C LYS A 534 -8.77 -10.25 4.39
N THR A 535 -9.65 -10.62 5.30
CA THR A 535 -9.28 -11.31 6.53
C THR A 535 -8.91 -12.76 6.21
N ILE A 536 -7.85 -13.25 6.85
CA ILE A 536 -7.49 -14.67 6.91
C ILE A 536 -7.41 -15.08 8.38
N ALA A 537 -7.31 -16.38 8.67
CA ALA A 537 -7.20 -16.85 10.05
C ALA A 537 -5.99 -16.18 10.74
N ASN A 538 -6.24 -15.48 11.86
CA ASN A 538 -5.25 -14.72 12.63
C ASN A 538 -4.47 -13.66 11.82
N GLY A 539 -5.00 -13.14 10.71
CA GLY A 539 -4.22 -12.26 9.87
C GLY A 539 -5.01 -11.58 8.76
N GLN A 540 -4.26 -11.01 7.81
CA GLN A 540 -4.82 -10.30 6.68
C GLN A 540 -4.02 -10.58 5.40
N GLU A 541 -4.71 -10.58 4.27
CA GLU A 541 -4.15 -10.62 2.93
C GLU A 541 -4.50 -9.32 2.20
N SER A 542 -3.52 -8.74 1.52
CA SER A 542 -3.66 -7.56 0.66
C SER A 542 -3.14 -7.87 -0.73
N ARG A 543 -3.91 -7.54 -1.75
CA ARG A 543 -3.53 -7.73 -3.15
C ARG A 543 -3.71 -6.42 -3.93
N LEU A 544 -2.64 -5.97 -4.57
CA LEU A 544 -2.61 -4.84 -5.50
C LEU A 544 -2.43 -5.37 -6.92
N MET A 545 -3.27 -4.92 -7.85
CA MET A 545 -3.26 -5.30 -9.25
C MET A 545 -3.16 -4.05 -10.12
N ILE A 546 -2.25 -4.07 -11.09
CA ILE A 546 -1.98 -3.00 -12.04
C ILE A 546 -2.17 -3.58 -13.44
N SER A 547 -3.13 -3.06 -14.17
CA SER A 547 -3.50 -3.59 -15.50
C SER A 547 -2.46 -3.32 -16.59
N GLU A 548 -2.47 -4.15 -17.64
CA GLU A 548 -1.62 -4.02 -18.83
C GLU A 548 -1.77 -2.64 -19.48
N GLY A 549 -3.00 -2.14 -19.66
CA GLY A 549 -3.22 -0.84 -20.29
C GLY A 549 -2.54 0.31 -19.54
N LEU A 550 -2.50 0.26 -18.20
CA LEU A 550 -1.78 1.24 -17.40
C LEU A 550 -0.26 1.16 -17.64
N LEU A 551 0.30 -0.04 -17.70
CA LEU A 551 1.72 -0.25 -17.98
C LEU A 551 2.10 0.26 -19.38
N GLN A 552 1.25 0.02 -20.38
CA GLN A 552 1.41 0.56 -21.74
C GLN A 552 1.38 2.09 -21.73
N ALA A 553 0.44 2.69 -20.99
CA ALA A 553 0.29 4.14 -20.90
C ALA A 553 1.50 4.82 -20.26
N VAL A 554 2.05 4.24 -19.18
CA VAL A 554 3.31 4.71 -18.57
C VAL A 554 4.47 4.62 -19.55
N GLY A 555 4.61 3.49 -20.26
CA GLY A 555 5.62 3.32 -21.30
C GLY A 555 5.49 4.37 -22.42
N SER A 556 4.26 4.70 -22.82
CA SER A 556 3.97 5.76 -23.79
C SER A 556 4.38 7.15 -23.30
N ALA A 557 4.02 7.50 -22.06
CA ALA A 557 4.38 8.77 -21.44
C ALA A 557 5.90 8.96 -21.34
N VAL A 558 6.65 7.92 -20.95
CA VAL A 558 8.11 7.96 -20.87
C VAL A 558 8.73 8.23 -22.25
N ARG A 559 8.25 7.55 -23.31
CA ARG A 559 8.72 7.79 -24.68
C ARG A 559 8.43 9.22 -25.15
N GLN A 560 7.23 9.74 -24.89
CA GLN A 560 6.86 11.11 -25.24
C GLN A 560 7.76 12.13 -24.53
N ALA A 561 7.99 11.94 -23.23
CA ALA A 561 8.87 12.82 -22.44
C ALA A 561 10.33 12.79 -22.93
N GLN A 562 10.83 11.63 -23.35
CA GLN A 562 12.17 11.49 -23.94
C GLN A 562 12.26 12.19 -25.30
N GLN A 563 11.25 12.07 -26.17
CA GLN A 563 11.20 12.75 -27.45
C GLN A 563 11.19 14.29 -27.29
N ALA A 564 10.37 14.81 -26.37
CA ALA A 564 10.35 16.23 -26.07
C ALA A 564 11.71 16.76 -25.57
N LYS A 565 12.41 15.98 -24.73
CA LYS A 565 13.78 16.34 -24.29
C LYS A 565 14.79 16.35 -25.43
N MET A 566 14.71 15.38 -26.36
CA MET A 566 15.61 15.33 -27.51
C MET A 566 15.38 16.49 -28.49
N GLN A 567 14.12 16.89 -28.70
CA GLN A 567 13.77 18.04 -29.54
C GLN A 567 14.24 19.36 -28.92
N ASN A 568 14.13 19.52 -27.59
CA ASN A 568 14.61 20.73 -26.90
C ASN A 568 16.13 20.83 -26.82
N ASN A 569 16.85 19.71 -26.74
CA ASN A 569 18.32 19.68 -26.75
C ASN A 569 18.93 19.75 -28.16
N GLY A 570 18.10 19.64 -29.21
CA GLY A 570 18.52 19.72 -30.62
C GLY A 570 18.53 21.14 -31.21
N ASN A 571 18.05 22.15 -30.47
CA ASN A 571 18.16 23.57 -30.84
C ASN A 571 19.39 24.19 -30.16
N PHE A 572 20.55 24.07 -30.81
CA PHE A 572 21.71 24.93 -30.58
C PHE A 572 22.13 25.56 -31.90
#